data_AF-A0A6A5AY65-F1
#
_entry.id   AF-A0A6A5AY65-F1
#
_cell.length_a   1.000
_cell.length_b   1.000
_cell.length_c   1.000
_cell.angle_alpha   90.00
_cell.angle_beta   90.00
_cell.angle_gamma   90.00
#
_symmetry.space_group_name_H-M   'P 1'
#
loop_
_entity.id
_entity.type
_entity.pdbx_description
1 polymer ?
#
loop_
_entity_poly.entity_id
_entity_poly.type
_entity_poly.pdbx_seq_one_letter_code
_entity_poly.pdbx_strand_id
1 'polypeptide(L)'
;MVLNVAGMLTRLEDQATSDRVFLDQCLDDYPEVAEHQDNIPDSSCPVLDRVSNDSGEEGVRVMTNFTRREFDVLWAVAELPLKARWNDGRGSKSKTTPMDALFMTLTVLKHYDTWEKHALDFGFKAPTF
;
A
#
# COMPACT_ATOMS: atom_id res chain seq x y z
N MET A 1 48.59 -5.28 7.53
CA MET A 1 47.64 -4.72 6.54
C MET A 1 47.04 -3.47 7.14
N VAL A 2 47.38 -2.28 6.63
CA VAL A 2 46.86 -1.00 7.15
C VAL A 2 45.59 -0.68 6.37
N LEU A 3 44.46 -0.54 7.06
CA LEU A 3 43.19 -0.19 6.43
C LEU A 3 43.20 1.30 6.08
N ASN A 4 43.10 1.64 4.79
CA ASN A 4 43.00 3.03 4.36
C ASN A 4 41.55 3.53 4.46
N VAL A 5 41.15 3.92 5.66
CA VAL A 5 39.79 4.40 5.97
C VAL A 5 39.41 5.63 5.15
N ALA A 6 40.35 6.56 4.94
CA ALA A 6 40.09 7.77 4.17
C ALA A 6 39.75 7.46 2.70
N GLY A 7 40.51 6.55 2.07
CA GLY A 7 40.23 6.11 0.69
C GLY A 7 38.94 5.30 0.56
N MET A 8 38.46 4.67 1.63
CA MET A 8 37.13 4.02 1.65
C MET A 8 36.01 5.05 1.72
N LEU A 9 36.16 6.09 2.56
CA LEU A 9 35.16 7.16 2.68
C LEU A 9 34.97 7.90 1.35
N THR A 10 36.06 8.30 0.69
CA THR A 10 35.97 9.00 -0.60
C THR A 10 35.27 8.16 -1.66
N ARG A 11 35.53 6.84 -1.69
CA ARG A 11 34.84 5.93 -2.61
C ARG A 11 33.34 5.80 -2.34
N LEU A 12 32.93 5.84 -1.06
CA LEU A 12 31.52 5.81 -0.69
C LEU A 12 30.83 7.13 -1.08
N GLU A 13 31.50 8.26 -0.92
CA GLU A 13 31.00 9.57 -1.33
C GLU A 13 30.86 9.68 -2.86
N ASP A 14 31.86 9.21 -3.60
CA ASP A 14 31.82 9.14 -5.06
C ASP A 14 30.68 8.24 -5.54
N GLN A 15 30.50 7.07 -4.91
CA GLN A 15 29.40 6.15 -5.23
C GLN A 15 28.04 6.79 -4.93
N ALA A 16 27.86 7.39 -3.77
CA ALA A 16 26.60 8.06 -3.40
C ALA A 16 26.25 9.21 -4.35
N THR A 17 27.27 9.92 -4.85
CA THR A 17 27.10 10.99 -5.84
C THR A 17 26.69 10.40 -7.20
N SER A 18 27.37 9.34 -7.64
CA SER A 18 27.04 8.62 -8.88
C SER A 18 25.61 8.05 -8.84
N ASP A 19 25.22 7.45 -7.72
CA ASP A 19 23.89 6.87 -7.53
C ASP A 19 22.81 7.96 -7.59
N ARG A 20 23.08 9.14 -7.01
CA ARG A 20 22.16 10.29 -7.11
C ARG A 20 21.96 10.76 -8.53
N VAL A 21 23.05 10.94 -9.29
CA VAL A 21 22.97 11.35 -10.69
C VAL A 21 22.23 10.32 -11.53
N PHE A 22 22.48 9.03 -11.27
CA PHE A 22 21.78 7.94 -11.95
C PHE A 22 20.28 7.95 -11.65
N LEU A 23 19.89 8.12 -10.39
CA LEU A 23 18.48 8.20 -9.99
C LEU A 23 17.77 9.42 -10.59
N ASP A 24 18.45 10.56 -10.67
CA ASP A 24 17.93 11.79 -11.30
C ASP A 24 17.69 11.58 -12.80
N GLN A 25 18.65 10.96 -13.49
CA GLN A 25 18.49 10.59 -14.90
C GLN A 25 17.34 9.58 -15.10
N CYS A 26 17.21 8.58 -14.23
CA CYS A 26 16.09 7.65 -14.27
C CYS A 26 14.74 8.34 -14.03
N LEU A 27 14.70 9.39 -13.19
CA LEU A 27 13.50 10.17 -12.94
C LEU A 27 13.07 10.94 -14.19
N ASP A 28 14.04 11.54 -14.89
CA ASP A 28 13.81 12.26 -16.17
C ASP A 28 13.39 11.31 -17.30
N ASP A 29 13.98 10.10 -17.35
CA ASP A 29 13.69 9.10 -18.39
C ASP A 29 12.35 8.38 -18.17
N TYR A 30 11.90 8.29 -16.91
CA TYR A 30 10.68 7.58 -16.49
C TYR A 30 9.81 8.42 -15.53
N PRO A 31 9.35 9.61 -15.94
CA PRO A 31 8.60 10.52 -15.07
C PRO A 31 7.28 9.89 -14.58
N GLU A 32 6.65 9.04 -15.39
CA GLU A 32 5.42 8.34 -15.05
C GLU A 32 5.57 7.37 -13.86
N VAL A 33 6.77 6.86 -13.61
CA VAL A 33 7.06 5.94 -12.49
C VAL A 33 7.07 6.71 -11.16
N ALA A 34 7.52 7.96 -11.18
CA ALA A 34 7.47 8.85 -10.02
C ALA A 34 6.06 9.41 -9.81
N GLU A 35 5.38 9.84 -10.88
CA GLU A 35 3.98 10.29 -10.82
C GLU A 35 3.03 9.19 -10.31
N HIS A 36 3.30 7.90 -10.59
CA HIS A 36 2.50 6.80 -10.03
C HIS A 36 2.66 6.64 -8.51
N GLN A 37 3.78 7.08 -7.93
CA GLN A 37 4.01 7.05 -6.47
C GLN A 37 3.39 8.26 -5.76
N ASP A 38 3.34 9.43 -6.40
CA ASP A 38 2.76 10.65 -5.84
C ASP A 38 1.22 10.70 -5.97
N ASN A 39 0.64 9.91 -6.88
CA ASN A 39 -0.81 9.74 -7.00
C ASN A 39 -1.41 8.78 -5.97
N ILE A 40 -0.64 8.34 -4.97
CA ILE A 40 -1.18 7.59 -3.84
C ILE A 40 -1.92 8.59 -2.95
N PRO A 41 -3.23 8.47 -2.77
CA PRO A 41 -3.96 9.44 -1.96
C PRO A 41 -3.39 9.46 -0.54
N ASP A 42 -3.21 10.66 0.02
CA ASP A 42 -2.93 10.92 1.45
C ASP A 42 -4.04 10.42 2.40
N SER A 43 -5.05 9.69 1.88
CA SER A 43 -6.11 9.09 2.67
C SER A 43 -5.55 7.94 3.51
N SER A 44 -5.96 7.91 4.78
CA SER A 44 -5.56 6.85 5.69
C SER A 44 -6.04 5.46 5.26
N CYS A 45 -7.15 5.35 4.50
CA CYS A 45 -7.82 4.11 4.06
C CYS A 45 -8.82 4.34 2.89
N PRO A 46 -8.39 4.55 1.63
CA PRO A 46 -9.28 4.96 0.53
C PRO A 46 -10.45 4.01 0.24
N VAL A 47 -10.31 2.70 0.46
CA VAL A 47 -11.40 1.74 0.20
C VAL A 47 -12.43 1.80 1.31
N LEU A 48 -11.99 1.77 2.57
CA LEU A 48 -12.86 1.84 3.73
C LEU A 48 -13.59 3.20 3.82
N ASP A 49 -12.89 4.28 3.50
CA ASP A 49 -13.42 5.64 3.48
C ASP A 49 -14.53 5.76 2.43
N ARG A 50 -14.32 5.22 1.22
CA ARG A 50 -15.36 5.20 0.17
C ARG A 50 -16.63 4.49 0.64
N VAL A 51 -16.50 3.28 1.20
CA VAL A 51 -17.66 2.52 1.71
C VAL A 51 -18.39 3.29 2.80
N SER A 52 -17.65 3.95 3.69
CA SER A 52 -18.22 4.74 4.78
C SER A 52 -18.93 6.00 4.26
N ASN A 53 -18.41 6.63 3.20
CA ASN A 53 -19.03 7.80 2.58
C ASN A 53 -20.30 7.43 1.78
N ASP A 54 -20.29 6.31 1.07
CA ASP A 54 -21.39 5.89 0.19
C ASP A 54 -22.55 5.27 0.98
N SER A 55 -22.24 4.52 2.04
CA SER A 55 -23.22 3.69 2.78
C SER A 55 -23.31 4.02 4.28
N GLY A 56 -22.61 5.06 4.74
CA GLY A 56 -22.57 5.44 6.16
C GLY A 56 -21.88 4.39 7.04
N GLU A 57 -22.11 4.49 8.36
CA GLU A 57 -21.53 3.57 9.36
C GLU A 57 -21.99 2.11 9.15
N GLU A 58 -23.11 1.92 8.46
CA GLU A 58 -23.68 0.62 8.13
C GLU A 58 -22.96 -0.10 7.01
N GLY A 59 -22.24 0.62 6.13
CA GLY A 59 -21.50 0.01 5.02
C GLY A 59 -20.50 -1.04 5.49
N VAL A 60 -19.79 -0.78 6.59
CA VAL A 60 -18.83 -1.73 7.16
C VAL A 60 -19.51 -3.00 7.66
N ARG A 61 -20.68 -2.86 8.30
CA ARG A 61 -21.46 -4.00 8.82
C ARG A 61 -22.03 -4.84 7.69
N VAL A 62 -22.59 -4.19 6.67
CA VAL A 62 -23.09 -4.86 5.47
C VAL A 62 -21.96 -5.60 4.76
N MET A 63 -20.74 -5.06 4.75
CA MET A 63 -19.62 -5.69 4.04
C MET A 63 -18.89 -6.77 4.86
N THR A 64 -18.83 -6.68 6.19
CA THR A 64 -17.93 -7.55 7.00
C THR A 64 -18.59 -8.30 8.17
N ASN A 65 -19.87 -8.04 8.46
CA ASN A 65 -20.59 -8.45 9.69
C ASN A 65 -20.17 -7.74 10.99
N PHE A 66 -19.16 -6.88 10.95
CA PHE A 66 -18.74 -6.09 12.10
C PHE A 66 -19.27 -4.67 12.01
N THR A 67 -19.75 -4.12 13.12
CA THR A 67 -19.92 -2.67 13.25
C THR A 67 -18.57 -1.97 13.05
N ARG A 68 -18.59 -0.67 12.73
CA ARG A 68 -17.34 0.11 12.59
C ARG A 68 -16.45 -0.02 13.82
N ARG A 69 -17.04 0.02 15.02
CA ARG A 69 -16.33 -0.12 16.30
C ARG A 69 -15.68 -1.49 16.48
N GLU A 70 -16.40 -2.57 16.17
CA GLU A 70 -15.84 -3.93 16.26
C GLU A 70 -14.71 -4.13 15.25
N PHE A 71 -14.86 -3.55 14.05
CA PHE A 71 -13.78 -3.54 13.06
C PHE A 71 -12.54 -2.80 13.57
N ASP A 72 -12.69 -1.64 14.22
CA ASP A 72 -11.56 -0.90 14.79
C ASP A 72 -10.84 -1.70 15.89
N VAL A 73 -11.57 -2.48 16.69
CA VAL A 73 -10.98 -3.41 17.68
C VAL A 73 -10.17 -4.52 17.00
N LEU A 74 -10.69 -5.10 15.91
CA LEU A 74 -9.95 -6.09 15.12
C LEU A 74 -8.69 -5.49 14.49
N TRP A 75 -8.80 -4.27 13.96
CA TRP A 75 -7.67 -3.53 13.42
C TRP A 75 -6.58 -3.34 14.45
N ALA A 76 -6.92 -2.94 15.69
CA ALA A 76 -5.92 -2.75 16.75
C ALA A 76 -5.09 -4.02 17.04
N VAL A 77 -5.66 -5.21 16.83
CA VAL A 77 -4.94 -6.49 16.97
C VAL A 77 -4.05 -6.78 15.74
N ALA A 78 -4.54 -6.46 14.54
CA ALA A 78 -3.87 -6.81 13.29
C ALA A 78 -2.89 -5.73 12.77
N GLU A 79 -2.97 -4.51 13.29
CA GLU A 79 -2.27 -3.33 12.78
C GLU A 79 -0.75 -3.55 12.70
N LEU A 80 -0.13 -3.95 13.81
CA LEU A 80 1.32 -4.10 13.91
C LEU A 80 1.86 -5.15 12.92
N PRO A 81 1.35 -6.40 12.88
CA PRO A 81 1.86 -7.39 11.93
C PRO A 81 1.53 -7.04 10.47
N LEU A 82 0.40 -6.41 10.18
CA LEU A 82 0.05 -5.99 8.82
C LEU A 82 0.96 -4.87 8.34
N LYS A 83 1.13 -3.79 9.13
CA LYS A 83 2.01 -2.67 8.77
C LYS A 83 3.46 -3.09 8.59
N ALA A 84 3.96 -4.00 9.43
CA ALA A 84 5.35 -4.45 9.40
C ALA A 84 5.76 -5.10 8.07
N ARG A 85 4.81 -5.72 7.35
CA ARG A 85 5.11 -6.54 6.16
C ARG A 85 4.29 -6.22 4.92
N TRP A 86 3.44 -5.18 4.97
CA TRP A 86 2.50 -4.88 3.89
C TRP A 86 3.16 -4.63 2.54
N ASN A 87 4.32 -3.98 2.55
CA ASN A 87 5.07 -3.63 1.35
C ASN A 87 6.25 -4.59 1.08
N ASP A 88 6.43 -5.64 1.89
CA ASP A 88 7.50 -6.62 1.69
C ASP A 88 7.34 -7.28 0.31
N GLY A 89 8.40 -7.26 -0.50
CA GLY A 89 8.40 -7.89 -1.82
C GLY A 89 7.55 -7.19 -2.88
N ARG A 90 6.93 -6.05 -2.56
CA ARG A 90 6.25 -5.20 -3.54
C ARG A 90 7.23 -4.15 -4.05
N GLY A 91 7.68 -4.29 -5.29
CA GLY A 91 8.55 -3.32 -5.97
C GLY A 91 7.93 -1.93 -6.20
N SER A 92 6.64 -1.76 -5.88
CA SER A 92 5.92 -0.49 -5.90
C SER A 92 4.98 -0.38 -4.69
N LYS A 93 4.75 0.86 -4.22
CA LYS A 93 3.84 1.14 -3.11
C LYS A 93 2.40 0.74 -3.49
N SER A 94 1.69 0.10 -2.55
CA SER A 94 0.31 -0.36 -2.76
C SER A 94 -0.67 0.80 -2.91
N LYS A 95 -1.68 0.67 -3.78
CA LYS A 95 -2.83 1.61 -3.87
C LYS A 95 -3.83 1.46 -2.70
N THR A 96 -3.66 0.43 -1.89
CA THR A 96 -4.47 0.14 -0.70
C THR A 96 -3.61 0.11 0.54
N THR A 97 -4.17 0.54 1.66
CA THR A 97 -3.50 0.48 2.96
C THR A 97 -3.66 -0.90 3.60
N PRO A 98 -2.88 -1.24 4.64
CA PRO A 98 -3.08 -2.51 5.33
C PRO A 98 -4.45 -2.62 6.01
N MET A 99 -5.07 -1.49 6.40
CA MET A 99 -6.45 -1.50 6.93
C MET A 99 -7.46 -1.78 5.82
N ASP A 100 -7.31 -1.18 4.63
CA ASP A 100 -8.13 -1.53 3.47
C ASP A 100 -8.02 -3.03 3.15
N ALA A 101 -6.81 -3.59 3.23
CA ALA A 101 -6.57 -5.00 2.98
C ALA A 101 -7.30 -5.91 3.98
N LEU A 102 -7.31 -5.56 5.26
CA LEU A 102 -8.07 -6.28 6.28
C LEU A 102 -9.57 -6.21 5.98
N PHE A 103 -10.08 -5.01 5.68
CA PHE A 103 -11.49 -4.79 5.34
C PHE A 103 -11.94 -5.60 4.10
N MET A 104 -11.16 -5.53 3.02
CA MET A 104 -11.42 -6.28 1.78
C MET A 104 -11.40 -7.79 2.04
N THR A 105 -10.44 -8.27 2.85
CA THR A 105 -10.34 -9.69 3.22
C THR A 105 -11.58 -10.16 3.96
N LEU A 106 -12.01 -9.44 4.99
CA LEU A 106 -13.23 -9.77 5.75
C LEU A 106 -14.48 -9.74 4.87
N THR A 107 -14.53 -8.82 3.90
CA THR A 107 -15.63 -8.75 2.94
C THR A 107 -15.70 -9.97 2.04
N VAL A 108 -14.56 -10.38 1.47
CA VAL A 108 -14.48 -11.59 0.63
C VAL A 108 -14.84 -12.83 1.44
N LEU A 109 -14.37 -12.93 2.70
CA LEU A 109 -14.69 -14.04 3.58
C LEU A 109 -16.18 -14.10 3.95
N LYS A 110 -16.84 -12.94 4.14
CA LYS A 110 -18.28 -12.88 4.43
C LYS A 110 -19.11 -13.44 3.27
N HIS A 111 -18.83 -12.99 2.05
CA HIS A 111 -19.69 -13.28 0.90
C HIS A 111 -19.30 -14.56 0.18
N TYR A 112 -18.04 -14.98 0.32
CA TYR A 112 -17.48 -16.18 -0.31
C TYR A 112 -17.74 -16.25 -1.82
N ASP A 113 -17.73 -15.08 -2.47
CA ASP A 113 -17.91 -14.90 -3.91
C ASP A 113 -16.56 -14.80 -4.63
N THR A 114 -16.60 -14.70 -5.97
CA THR A 114 -15.39 -14.53 -6.78
C THR A 114 -14.70 -13.20 -6.49
N TRP A 115 -13.36 -13.20 -6.58
CA TRP A 115 -12.58 -11.98 -6.49
C TRP A 115 -12.99 -10.93 -7.52
N GLU A 116 -13.41 -11.34 -8.72
CA GLU A 116 -13.83 -10.44 -9.79
C GLU A 116 -15.05 -9.60 -9.39
N LYS A 117 -16.04 -10.20 -8.73
CA LYS A 117 -17.19 -9.47 -8.20
C LYS A 117 -16.75 -8.41 -7.18
N HIS A 118 -15.95 -8.81 -6.21
CA HIS A 118 -15.49 -7.91 -5.16
C HIS A 118 -14.50 -6.85 -5.64
N ALA A 119 -13.70 -7.15 -6.65
CA ALA A 119 -12.84 -6.17 -7.29
C ALA A 119 -13.65 -4.99 -7.82
N LEU A 120 -14.82 -5.25 -8.43
CA LEU A 120 -15.74 -4.20 -8.86
C LEU A 120 -16.30 -3.40 -7.67
N ASP A 121 -16.71 -4.08 -6.59
CA ASP A 121 -17.22 -3.42 -5.36
C ASP A 121 -16.20 -2.42 -4.77
N PHE A 122 -14.90 -2.71 -4.90
CA PHE A 122 -13.82 -1.85 -4.41
C PHE A 122 -13.27 -0.88 -5.47
N GLY A 123 -13.77 -0.92 -6.70
CA GLY A 123 -13.33 -0.07 -7.81
C GLY A 123 -11.98 -0.48 -8.42
N PHE A 124 -11.56 -1.74 -8.26
CA PHE A 124 -10.47 -2.33 -9.03
C PHE A 124 -10.94 -2.77 -10.42
N LYS A 125 -10.05 -2.66 -11.39
CA LYS A 125 -10.28 -3.28 -12.70
C LYS A 125 -10.24 -4.79 -12.55
N ALA A 126 -11.15 -5.49 -13.23
CA ALA A 126 -11.07 -6.94 -13.36
C ALA A 126 -9.68 -7.31 -13.94
N PRO A 127 -9.07 -8.42 -13.48
CA PRO A 127 -7.82 -8.89 -14.06
C PRO A 127 -8.02 -9.16 -15.56
N THR A 128 -7.27 -8.45 -16.41
CA THR A 128 -7.16 -8.81 -17.82
C THR A 128 -6.07 -9.88 -17.93
N PHE A 129 -6.48 -11.14 -18.00
CA PHE A 129 -5.60 -12.25 -18.33
C PHE A 129 -5.43 -12.38 -19.85
#